data_AF-A0A923W4R2-F1
#
_entry.id   AF-A0A923W4R2-F1
#
_cell.length_a   1.000
_cell.length_b   1.000
_cell.length_c   1.000
_cell.angle_alpha   90.00
_cell.angle_beta   90.00
_cell.angle_gamma   90.00
#
_symmetry.space_group_name_H-M   'P 1'
#
loop_
_entity.id
_entity.type
_entity.pdbx_description
1 polymer ?
#
loop_
_entity_poly.entity_id
_entity_poly.type
_entity_poly.pdbx_seq_one_letter_code
_entity_poly.pdbx_strand_id
1 'polypeptide(L)'
;MAEIMEVTAGVADSGGVGQFVRFPGSPFELFQPYLPAGDQPQAIDKLVEGVIDGEVFQTLLGVTGSGKTFTMANVIARLGR
;
A
#
# COMPACT_ATOMS: atom_id res chain seq x y z
N MET A 1 3.71 5.71 16.90
CA MET A 1 4.99 6.19 16.34
C MET A 1 4.94 5.86 14.86
N ALA A 2 4.63 6.83 13.99
CA ALA A 2 4.61 6.58 12.55
C ALA A 2 6.06 6.47 12.07
N GLU A 3 6.47 5.25 11.72
CA GLU A 3 7.82 5.03 11.17
C GLU A 3 7.95 5.70 9.80
N ILE A 4 9.08 6.36 9.67
CA ILE A 4 9.66 7.01 8.50
C ILE A 4 9.48 6.20 7.21
N MET A 5 8.75 6.76 6.24
CA MET A 5 8.70 6.27 4.86
C MET A 5 10.04 6.57 4.19
N GLU A 6 10.83 5.55 3.88
CA GLU A 6 12.04 5.72 3.06
C GLU A 6 11.63 5.73 1.58
N VAL A 7 11.27 6.93 1.08
CA VAL A 7 10.94 7.14 -0.33
C VAL A 7 12.24 7.17 -1.13
N THR A 8 12.63 6.04 -1.71
CA THR A 8 13.71 6.01 -2.70
C THR A 8 13.14 6.50 -4.03
N ALA A 9 13.37 7.78 -4.35
CA ALA A 9 13.06 8.34 -5.65
C ALA A 9 13.90 7.64 -6.74
N GLY A 10 13.34 6.61 -7.36
CA GLY A 10 13.88 6.05 -8.59
C GLY A 10 13.68 7.05 -9.72
N VAL A 11 14.81 7.52 -10.28
CA VAL A 11 14.99 8.40 -11.46
C VAL A 11 13.68 8.98 -12.01
N ALA A 12 13.42 10.23 -11.64
CA ALA A 12 12.45 11.08 -12.30
C ALA A 12 12.93 11.35 -13.73
N ASP A 13 12.30 10.70 -14.72
CA ASP A 13 12.20 11.30 -16.04
C ASP A 13 11.01 12.27 -16.02
N SER A 14 11.29 13.47 -16.48
CA SER A 14 10.44 14.66 -16.48
C SER A 14 9.10 14.42 -17.20
N GLY A 15 8.03 14.16 -16.44
CA GLY A 15 6.67 14.15 -17.00
C GLY A 15 5.60 13.43 -16.18
N GLY A 16 5.42 13.76 -14.90
CA GLY A 16 4.20 13.38 -14.15
C GLY A 16 3.92 11.88 -14.05
N VAL A 17 4.94 11.07 -13.75
CA VAL A 17 4.85 9.61 -13.69
C VAL A 17 5.02 9.15 -12.24
N GLY A 18 4.30 8.10 -11.83
CA GLY A 18 4.27 7.59 -10.45
C GLY A 18 5.63 7.38 -9.76
N GLN A 19 5.60 7.24 -8.44
CA GLN A 19 6.79 6.99 -7.63
C GLN A 19 6.86 5.54 -7.17
N PHE A 20 8.05 4.96 -7.10
CA PHE A 20 8.26 3.70 -6.38
C PHE A 20 8.37 3.97 -4.88
N VAL A 21 7.64 3.20 -4.08
CA VAL A 21 7.64 3.25 -2.62
C VAL A 21 8.11 1.92 -2.06
N ARG A 22 8.98 1.99 -1.06
CA ARG A 22 9.49 0.85 -0.31
C ARG A 22 9.12 1.03 1.16
N PHE A 23 8.86 -0.08 1.83
CA PHE A 23 8.56 -0.08 3.27
C PHE A 23 9.68 -0.80 4.03
N PRO A 24 10.06 -0.33 5.22
CA PRO A 24 11.08 -1.00 6.03
C PRO A 24 10.73 -2.47 6.26
N GLY A 25 11.69 -3.36 6.05
CA GLY A 25 11.48 -4.81 6.23
C GLY A 25 10.66 -5.50 5.14
N SER A 26 10.22 -4.77 4.11
CA SER A 26 9.50 -5.33 2.97
C SER A 26 10.43 -5.55 1.77
N PRO A 27 10.42 -6.72 1.13
CA PRO A 27 11.18 -6.97 -0.10
C PRO A 27 10.51 -6.38 -1.34
N PHE A 28 9.34 -5.76 -1.20
CA PHE A 28 8.54 -5.30 -2.33
C PHE A 28 8.72 -3.81 -2.63
N GLU A 29 8.73 -3.50 -3.93
CA GLU A 29 8.72 -2.13 -4.45
C GLU A 29 7.35 -1.84 -5.05
N LEU A 30 6.62 -0.91 -4.44
CA LEU A 30 5.27 -0.55 -4.89
C LEU A 30 5.35 0.66 -5.81
N PHE A 31 5.00 0.48 -7.08
CA PHE A 31 4.77 1.60 -7.97
C PHE A 31 3.43 2.29 -7.63
N GLN A 32 3.50 3.55 -7.23
CA GLN A 32 2.36 4.41 -6.88
C GLN A 32 2.21 5.54 -7.91
N PRO A 33 1.39 5.34 -8.97
CA PRO A 33 1.04 6.39 -9.93
C PRO A 33 0.15 7.49 -9.34
N TYR A 34 -0.53 7.19 -8.24
CA TYR A 34 -1.38 8.10 -7.47
C TYR A 34 -1.40 7.65 -6.01
N LEU A 35 -1.78 8.55 -5.11
CA LEU A 35 -1.95 8.23 -3.71
C LEU A 35 -3.27 7.44 -3.49
N PRO A 36 -3.34 6.56 -2.48
CA PRO A 36 -4.60 5.95 -2.07
C PRO A 36 -5.65 7.03 -1.75
N ALA A 37 -6.88 6.84 -2.23
CA ALA A 37 -7.96 7.83 -2.12
C ALA A 37 -9.30 7.19 -1.73
N GLY A 38 -10.27 8.01 -1.33
CA GLY A 38 -11.55 7.54 -0.81
C GLY A 38 -11.36 6.68 0.43
N ASP A 39 -11.99 5.51 0.46
CA ASP A 39 -11.90 4.58 1.60
C ASP A 39 -10.64 3.69 1.57
N GLN A 40 -9.82 3.78 0.52
CA GLN A 40 -8.64 2.94 0.38
C GLN A 40 -7.64 3.09 1.54
N PRO A 41 -7.28 4.30 2.04
CA PRO A 41 -6.35 4.42 3.16
C PRO A 41 -6.82 3.65 4.40
N GLN A 42 -8.09 3.83 4.77
CA GLN A 42 -8.67 3.15 5.92
C GLN A 42 -8.75 1.63 5.73
N ALA A 43 -9.07 1.17 4.51
CA ALA A 43 -9.11 -0.26 4.21
C ALA A 43 -7.71 -0.89 4.30
N ILE A 44 -6.68 -0.21 3.79
CA ILE A 44 -5.28 -0.66 3.88
C ILE A 44 -4.88 -0.77 5.35
N ASP A 45 -5.13 0.28 6.15
CA ASP A 45 -4.72 0.32 7.55
C ASP A 45 -5.38 -0.80 8.37
N LYS A 46 -6.70 -1.02 8.21
CA LYS A 46 -7.43 -2.10 8.88
C LYS A 46 -6.95 -3.49 8.49
N LEU A 47 -6.66 -3.71 7.20
CA LEU A 47 -6.17 -5.01 6.74
C LEU A 47 -4.75 -5.29 7.25
N VAL A 48 -3.89 -4.28 7.28
CA VAL A 48 -2.54 -4.40 7.85
C VAL A 48 -2.62 -4.70 9.35
N GLU A 49 -3.43 -3.94 10.09
CA GLU A 49 -3.68 -4.13 11.52
C GLU A 49 -4.16 -5.56 11.81
N GLY A 50 -5.22 -6.03 11.12
CA GLY A 50 -5.74 -7.37 11.33
C GLY A 50 -4.69 -8.46 11.06
N VAL A 51 -3.81 -8.28 10.07
CA VAL A 51 -2.73 -9.26 9.82
C VAL A 51 -1.67 -9.24 10.92
N ILE A 52 -1.37 -8.07 11.48
CA ILE A 52 -0.44 -7.92 12.61
C ILE A 52 -1.03 -8.54 13.89
N ASP A 53 -2.33 -8.36 14.11
CA ASP A 53 -3.07 -8.90 15.25
C ASP A 53 -3.30 -10.42 15.16
N GLY A 54 -2.95 -11.04 14.02
CA GLY A 54 -3.06 -12.48 13.80
C GLY A 54 -4.45 -12.95 13.39
N GLU A 55 -5.30 -12.04 12.88
CA GLU A 55 -6.61 -12.37 12.36
C GLU A 55 -6.48 -13.31 11.15
N VAL A 56 -7.04 -14.51 11.30
CA VAL A 56 -6.93 -15.59 10.29
C VAL A 56 -7.80 -15.29 9.07
N PHE A 57 -8.92 -14.60 9.26
CA PHE A 57 -9.89 -14.31 8.20
C PHE A 57 -10.25 -12.84 8.17
N GLN A 58 -10.09 -12.22 7.00
CA GLN A 58 -10.46 -10.83 6.76
C GLN A 58 -11.12 -10.72 5.38
N THR A 59 -12.09 -9.81 5.24
CA THR A 59 -12.81 -9.58 3.98
C THR A 59 -12.67 -8.13 3.53
N LEU A 60 -12.08 -7.91 2.35
CA LEU A 60 -12.10 -6.61 1.69
C LEU A 60 -13.37 -6.45 0.85
N LEU A 61 -14.41 -5.87 1.45
CA LEU A 61 -15.65 -5.54 0.74
C LEU A 61 -15.47 -4.23 -0.04
N GLY A 62 -15.54 -4.31 -1.37
CA GLY A 62 -15.44 -3.12 -2.22
C GLY A 62 -16.18 -3.29 -3.54
N VAL A 63 -16.80 -2.19 -4.02
CA VAL A 63 -17.50 -2.15 -5.31
C VAL A 63 -16.54 -2.36 -6.49
N THR A 64 -17.06 -2.69 -7.66
CA THR A 64 -16.26 -2.77 -8.89
C THR A 64 -15.66 -1.40 -9.23
N GLY A 65 -14.39 -1.36 -9.64
CA GLY A 65 -13.69 -0.12 -9.97
C GLY A 65 -13.11 0.66 -8.79
N SER A 66 -13.37 0.27 -7.53
CA SER A 66 -12.83 0.94 -6.33
C SER A 66 -11.32 0.79 -6.11
N GLY A 67 -10.63 -0.01 -6.94
CA GLY A 67 -9.19 -0.21 -6.82
C GLY A 67 -8.74 -1.28 -5.82
N LYS A 68 -9.55 -2.32 -5.55
CA LYS A 68 -9.20 -3.42 -4.62
C LYS A 68 -7.80 -4.01 -4.84
N THR A 69 -7.35 -4.13 -6.09
CA THR A 69 -5.99 -4.59 -6.40
C THR A 69 -4.92 -3.63 -5.87
N PHE A 70 -5.12 -2.32 -6.05
CA PHE A 70 -4.20 -1.30 -5.55
C PHE A 70 -4.21 -1.26 -4.01
N THR A 71 -5.38 -1.41 -3.39
CA THR A 71 -5.52 -1.59 -1.93
C THR A 71 -4.67 -2.77 -1.44
N MET A 72 -4.85 -3.96 -2.03
CA MET A 72 -4.10 -5.15 -1.63
C MET A 72 -2.60 -5.04 -1.90
N ALA A 73 -2.18 -4.39 -3.00
CA ALA A 73 -0.78 -4.16 -3.28
C ALA A 73 -0.10 -3.30 -2.19
N ASN A 74 -0.81 -2.29 -1.67
CA ASN A 74 -0.33 -1.50 -0.53
C ASN A 74 -0.24 -2.35 0.75
N VAL A 75 -1.22 -3.22 1.01
CA VAL A 75 -1.22 -4.13 2.18
C VAL A 75 -0.02 -5.07 2.11
N ILE A 76 0.19 -5.74 0.99
CA ILE A 76 1.32 -6.67 0.75
C ILE A 76 2.65 -5.93 0.88
N ALA A 77 2.79 -4.76 0.25
CA ALA A 77 4.01 -3.97 0.30
C ALA A 77 4.34 -3.49 1.72
N ARG A 78 3.35 -3.13 2.53
CA ARG A 78 3.56 -2.73 3.94
C ARG A 78 3.90 -3.90 4.86
N LEU A 79 3.31 -5.07 4.63
CA LEU A 79 3.55 -6.27 5.44
C LEU A 79 4.83 -7.01 5.05
N GLY A 80 5.30 -6.82 3.81
CA GLY A 80 6.47 -7.52 3.28
C GLY A 80 6.24 -9.01 2.98
N ARG A 81 4.97 -9.44 2.90
CA ARG A 81 4.58 -10.84 2.61
C ARG A 81 3.24 -10.92 1.91
#